data_AF-A0AAN6L9G4-F1
#
_entry.id   AF-A0AAN6L9G4-F1
#
_cell.length_a   1.000
_cell.length_b   1.000
_cell.length_c   1.000
_cell.angle_alpha   90.00
_cell.angle_beta   90.00
_cell.angle_gamma   90.00
#
_symmetry.space_group_name_H-M   'P 1'
#
loop_
_entity.id
_entity.type
_entity.pdbx_description
1 polymer ?
#
loop_
_entity_poly.entity_id
_entity_poly.type
_entity_poly.pdbx_seq_one_letter_code
_entity_poly.pdbx_strand_id
1 'polypeptide(L)'
;MDPRNNDDWMAENVSPGYKYRGESIAALLKELEMQGKLPPDWRKPFTNMQMAWNIEEDIEILDYILYDRTRIDAKVFVASNRSGVDVATRAKFLEKDAGLLSTVRKAEKDVGDALLQYDSSRRKSTARVTLEAIEARAEQTIRRALAQSVWGSRKTSFPWFYPYDARTE
;
A
#
# COMPACT_ATOMS: atom_id res chain seq x y z
N MET A 1 -22.42 27.18 -12.69
CA MET A 1 -22.40 25.73 -12.91
C MET A 1 -23.40 25.12 -11.94
N ASP A 2 -24.45 24.49 -12.45
CA ASP A 2 -25.48 23.86 -11.62
C ASP A 2 -24.92 22.51 -11.11
N PRO A 3 -24.78 22.30 -9.79
CA PRO A 3 -24.24 21.05 -9.24
C PRO A 3 -25.06 19.81 -9.62
N ARG A 4 -26.32 19.97 -10.06
CA ARG A 4 -27.17 18.87 -10.54
C ARG A 4 -26.66 18.23 -11.85
N ASN A 5 -25.93 18.98 -12.68
CA ASN A 5 -25.40 18.47 -13.95
C ASN A 5 -24.24 17.47 -13.77
N ASN A 6 -23.55 17.49 -12.62
CA ASN A 6 -22.43 16.58 -12.38
C ASN A 6 -22.94 15.21 -11.92
N ASP A 7 -24.03 15.20 -11.14
CA ASP A 7 -24.62 13.98 -10.60
C ASP A 7 -25.37 13.16 -11.67
N ASP A 8 -26.10 13.84 -12.57
CA ASP A 8 -26.78 13.18 -13.70
C ASP A 8 -25.75 12.55 -14.67
N TRP A 9 -24.64 13.24 -14.93
CA TRP A 9 -23.56 12.71 -15.77
C TRP A 9 -22.91 11.47 -15.13
N MET A 10 -22.68 11.48 -13.81
CA MET A 10 -22.09 10.34 -13.10
C MET A 10 -23.05 9.13 -13.04
N ALA A 11 -24.36 9.37 -12.93
CA ALA A 11 -25.36 8.31 -12.93
C ALA A 11 -25.48 7.59 -14.29
N GLU A 12 -25.33 8.33 -15.40
CA GLU A 12 -25.41 7.78 -16.75
C GLU A 12 -24.13 7.08 -17.22
N ASN A 13 -22.96 7.48 -16.71
CA ASN A 13 -21.67 7.08 -17.30
C ASN A 13 -20.83 6.10 -16.47
N VAL A 14 -21.17 5.82 -15.19
CA VAL A 14 -20.27 5.05 -14.31
C VAL A 14 -20.64 3.56 -14.14
N SER A 15 -21.89 3.11 -14.29
CA SER A 15 -22.27 1.70 -14.62
C SER A 15 -23.73 1.38 -14.31
N PRO A 16 -24.39 0.50 -15.12
CA PRO A 16 -25.76 0.08 -14.88
C PRO A 16 -25.82 -0.92 -13.71
N GLY A 17 -26.16 -0.44 -12.53
CA GLY A 17 -26.46 -1.31 -11.38
C GLY A 17 -26.30 -0.68 -10.00
N TYR A 18 -25.51 0.40 -9.89
CA TYR A 18 -25.32 1.09 -8.62
C TYR A 18 -26.35 2.21 -8.45
N LYS A 19 -27.50 1.87 -7.86
CA LYS A 19 -28.37 2.89 -7.26
C LYS A 19 -27.62 3.51 -6.09
N TYR A 20 -27.17 4.75 -6.26
CA TYR A 20 -26.64 5.62 -5.21
C TYR A 20 -27.64 5.66 -4.04
N ARG A 21 -27.38 4.88 -2.98
CA ARG A 21 -27.99 5.10 -1.66
C ARG A 21 -27.05 6.06 -0.96
N GLY A 22 -27.54 7.19 -0.45
CA GLY A 22 -26.74 8.24 0.21
C GLY A 22 -26.07 7.80 1.52
N GLU A 23 -25.28 6.74 1.46
CA GLU A 23 -24.53 6.18 2.57
C GLU A 23 -23.27 7.04 2.77
N SER A 24 -23.13 7.57 3.98
CA SER A 24 -21.96 8.39 4.34
C SER A 24 -20.66 7.62 4.12
N ILE A 25 -19.53 8.31 3.91
CA ILE A 25 -18.19 7.69 3.83
C ILE A 25 -17.95 6.74 5.01
N ALA A 26 -18.50 7.05 6.19
CA ALA A 26 -18.41 6.18 7.36
C ALA A 26 -19.16 4.85 7.21
N ALA A 27 -20.32 4.84 6.55
CA ALA A 27 -21.08 3.63 6.24
C ALA A 27 -20.36 2.76 5.20
N LEU A 28 -19.84 3.39 4.14
CA LEU A 28 -19.01 2.69 3.14
C LEU A 28 -17.77 2.04 3.78
N LEU A 29 -17.04 2.78 4.61
CA LEU A 29 -15.88 2.23 5.33
C LEU A 29 -16.30 1.09 6.27
N LYS A 30 -17.45 1.22 6.93
CA LYS A 30 -17.98 0.14 7.78
C LYS A 30 -18.34 -1.11 6.99
N GLU A 31 -18.90 -0.95 5.80
CA GLU A 31 -19.16 -2.07 4.90
C GLU A 31 -17.86 -2.75 4.46
N LEU A 32 -16.84 -1.98 4.10
CA LEU A 32 -15.53 -2.53 3.74
C LEU A 32 -14.86 -3.28 4.89
N GLU A 33 -15.02 -2.80 6.14
CA GLU A 33 -14.61 -3.54 7.35
C GLU A 33 -15.36 -4.87 7.46
N MET A 34 -16.69 -4.87 7.31
CA MET A 34 -17.51 -6.08 7.41
C MET A 34 -17.22 -7.09 6.29
N GLN A 35 -16.86 -6.60 5.10
CA GLN A 35 -16.46 -7.43 3.96
C GLN A 35 -15.01 -7.94 4.06
N GLY A 36 -14.26 -7.58 5.11
CA GLY A 36 -12.85 -7.94 5.26
C GLY A 36 -11.94 -7.30 4.22
N LYS A 37 -12.38 -6.21 3.60
CA LYS A 37 -11.58 -5.42 2.64
C LYS A 37 -10.78 -4.32 3.32
N LEU A 38 -11.13 -4.01 4.57
CA LEU A 38 -10.50 -3.00 5.40
C LEU A 38 -10.27 -3.56 6.81
N PRO A 39 -9.15 -3.28 7.47
CA PRO A 39 -8.97 -3.64 8.87
C PRO A 39 -10.08 -3.05 9.75
N PRO A 40 -10.64 -3.80 10.71
CA PRO A 40 -11.64 -3.28 11.66
C PRO A 40 -11.20 -2.00 12.37
N ASP A 41 -9.90 -1.87 12.65
CA ASP A 41 -9.33 -0.73 13.36
C ASP A 41 -8.68 0.32 12.45
N TRP A 42 -8.95 0.28 11.14
CA TRP A 42 -8.33 1.18 10.15
C TRP A 42 -8.41 2.66 10.54
N ARG A 43 -9.54 3.08 11.10
CA ARG A 43 -9.82 4.46 11.49
C ARG A 43 -9.31 4.84 12.88
N LYS A 44 -8.81 3.89 13.67
CA LYS A 44 -8.35 4.19 15.02
C LYS A 44 -7.02 4.97 14.94
N PRO A 45 -6.83 5.97 15.81
CA PRO A 45 -5.64 6.81 15.78
C PRO A 45 -4.36 6.05 16.16
N PHE A 46 -4.49 4.93 16.88
CA PHE A 46 -3.41 4.02 17.19
C PHE A 46 -4.01 2.68 17.62
N THR A 47 -3.44 1.57 17.15
CA THR A 47 -3.76 0.26 17.73
C THR A 47 -2.57 -0.19 18.57
N ASN A 48 -2.83 -0.58 19.83
CA ASN A 48 -1.80 -1.13 20.71
C ASN A 48 -1.34 -2.55 20.28
N MET A 49 -1.57 -2.93 19.03
CA MET A 49 -1.32 -4.29 18.54
C MET A 49 0.17 -4.53 18.33
N GLN A 50 0.69 -5.40 19.19
CA GLN A 50 2.10 -5.81 19.32
C GLN A 50 2.58 -6.77 18.21
N MET A 51 1.83 -6.92 17.11
CA MET A 51 2.24 -7.82 16.03
C MET A 51 3.43 -7.21 15.28
N ALA A 52 4.50 -7.99 15.12
CA ALA A 52 5.62 -7.60 14.30
C ALA A 52 5.16 -7.36 12.85
N TRP A 53 5.70 -6.33 12.20
CA TRP A 53 5.51 -6.10 10.77
C TRP A 53 6.06 -7.28 9.99
N ASN A 54 5.30 -7.76 9.02
CA ASN A 54 5.75 -8.81 8.12
C ASN A 54 6.22 -8.24 6.77
N ILE A 55 6.90 -9.07 5.98
CA ILE A 55 7.49 -8.66 4.70
C ILE A 55 6.43 -8.21 3.70
N GLU A 56 5.27 -8.87 3.65
CA GLU A 56 4.21 -8.51 2.70
C GLU A 56 3.60 -7.14 3.04
N GLU A 57 3.40 -6.85 4.32
CA GLU A 57 2.99 -5.52 4.79
C GLU A 57 4.01 -4.44 4.42
N ASP A 58 5.31 -4.73 4.59
CA ASP A 58 6.37 -3.78 4.24
C ASP A 58 6.48 -3.56 2.73
N ILE A 59 6.25 -4.59 1.91
CA ILE A 59 6.21 -4.47 0.44
C ILE A 59 5.06 -3.55 0.02
N GLU A 60 3.84 -3.77 0.53
CA GLU A 60 2.69 -2.91 0.21
C GLU A 60 2.93 -1.46 0.64
N ILE A 61 3.61 -1.23 1.77
CA ILE A 61 3.96 0.12 2.23
C ILE A 61 5.03 0.75 1.33
N LEU A 62 5.98 -0.03 0.82
CA LEU A 62 6.96 0.46 -0.15
C LEU A 62 6.29 0.88 -1.45
N ASP A 63 5.35 0.08 -1.96
CA ASP A 63 4.56 0.45 -3.14
C ASP A 63 3.76 1.74 -2.88
N TYR A 64 3.09 1.82 -1.74
CA TYR A 64 2.40 3.04 -1.31
C TYR A 64 3.33 4.27 -1.30
N ILE A 65 4.60 4.13 -0.89
CA ILE A 65 5.60 5.22 -0.96
C ILE A 65 5.98 5.55 -2.40
N LEU A 66 6.22 4.54 -3.24
CA LEU A 66 6.65 4.71 -4.62
C LEU A 66 5.60 5.39 -5.50
N TYR A 67 4.32 5.11 -5.23
CA TYR A 67 3.17 5.72 -5.91
C TYR A 67 2.67 6.98 -5.19
N ASP A 68 3.56 7.78 -4.61
CA ASP A 68 3.25 9.06 -3.96
C ASP A 68 2.04 9.03 -3.01
N ARG A 69 1.87 7.88 -2.33
CA ARG A 69 0.79 7.66 -1.35
C ARG A 69 -0.62 7.68 -1.93
N THR A 70 -0.77 7.40 -3.22
CA THR A 70 -2.10 7.41 -3.88
C THR A 70 -2.75 6.04 -3.98
N ARG A 71 -1.99 4.95 -3.75
CA ARG A 71 -2.47 3.57 -3.91
C ARG A 71 -2.02 2.73 -2.73
N ILE A 72 -2.99 2.04 -2.11
CA ILE A 72 -2.71 1.05 -1.06
C ILE A 72 -3.78 -0.05 -1.06
N ASP A 73 -3.37 -1.32 -1.01
CA ASP A 73 -4.25 -2.46 -0.76
C ASP A 73 -4.39 -2.70 0.75
N ALA A 74 -5.47 -2.16 1.32
CA ALA A 74 -5.72 -2.29 2.75
C ALA A 74 -5.95 -3.74 3.22
N LYS A 75 -6.25 -4.67 2.32
CA LYS A 75 -6.48 -6.09 2.67
C LYS A 75 -5.24 -6.75 3.26
N VAL A 76 -4.06 -6.34 2.81
CA VAL A 76 -2.76 -6.85 3.30
C VAL A 76 -2.65 -6.72 4.81
N PHE A 77 -3.29 -5.68 5.39
CA PHE A 77 -3.21 -5.36 6.81
C PHE A 77 -4.35 -5.93 7.65
N VAL A 78 -5.35 -6.60 7.06
CA VAL A 78 -6.54 -7.09 7.76
C VAL A 78 -6.18 -8.15 8.79
N ALA A 79 -5.31 -9.10 8.43
CA ALA A 79 -4.92 -10.18 9.31
C ALA A 79 -4.20 -9.70 10.59
N SER A 80 -3.43 -8.61 10.48
CA SER A 80 -2.75 -7.96 11.61
C SER A 80 -3.52 -6.78 12.19
N ASN A 81 -4.72 -6.50 11.67
CA ASN A 81 -5.63 -5.43 12.08
C ASN A 81 -4.91 -4.08 12.25
N ARG A 82 -4.06 -3.70 11.28
CA ARG A 82 -3.33 -2.40 11.35
C ARG A 82 -4.29 -1.24 11.16
N SER A 83 -4.06 -0.15 11.90
CA SER A 83 -4.69 1.13 11.57
C SER A 83 -3.99 1.82 10.40
N GLY A 84 -4.69 2.73 9.73
CA GLY A 84 -4.08 3.61 8.71
C GLY A 84 -2.98 4.51 9.28
N VAL A 85 -3.06 4.86 10.58
CA VAL A 85 -2.01 5.61 11.27
C VAL A 85 -0.75 4.76 11.48
N ASP A 86 -0.91 3.48 11.83
CA ASP A 86 0.21 2.55 11.98
C ASP A 86 0.95 2.38 10.64
N VAL A 87 0.19 2.21 9.55
CA VAL A 87 0.70 2.13 8.19
C VAL A 87 1.44 3.41 7.79
N ALA A 88 0.85 4.59 8.03
CA ALA A 88 1.49 5.87 7.73
C ALA A 88 2.79 6.09 8.54
N THR A 89 2.80 5.65 9.79
CA THR A 89 3.97 5.71 10.67
C THR A 89 5.07 4.76 10.19
N ARG A 90 4.70 3.54 9.80
CA ARG A 90 5.63 2.57 9.21
C ARG A 90 6.19 3.06 7.88
N ALA A 91 5.40 3.72 7.04
CA ALA A 91 5.87 4.35 5.81
C ALA A 91 6.98 5.38 6.09
N LYS A 92 6.74 6.33 7.02
CA LYS A 92 7.75 7.32 7.45
C LYS A 92 9.02 6.67 8.01
N PHE A 93 8.89 5.48 8.57
CA PHE A 93 10.01 4.73 9.08
C PHE A 93 10.84 4.11 7.95
N LEU A 94 10.20 3.42 7.00
CA LEU A 94 10.88 2.82 5.84
C LEU A 94 11.54 3.87 4.94
N GLU A 95 10.94 5.06 4.82
CA GLU A 95 11.50 6.16 4.02
C GLU A 95 12.86 6.66 4.50
N LYS A 96 13.22 6.41 5.77
CA LYS A 96 14.53 6.81 6.31
C LYS A 96 15.68 5.96 5.76
N ASP A 97 15.39 4.78 5.23
CA ASP A 97 16.38 3.91 4.62
C ASP A 97 16.53 4.24 3.13
N ALA A 98 17.40 5.21 2.83
CA ALA A 98 17.69 5.63 1.46
C ALA A 98 18.28 4.49 0.61
N GLY A 99 18.99 3.53 1.22
CA GLY A 99 19.55 2.38 0.53
C GLY A 99 18.45 1.42 0.07
N LEU A 100 17.51 1.12 0.96
CA LEU A 100 16.31 0.34 0.64
C LEU A 100 15.51 0.99 -0.49
N LEU A 101 15.17 2.29 -0.36
CA LEU A 101 14.39 3.00 -1.37
C LEU A 101 15.07 3.03 -2.74
N SER A 102 16.40 3.20 -2.77
CA SER A 102 17.18 3.15 -4.01
C SER A 102 17.10 1.77 -4.67
N THR A 103 17.24 0.70 -3.90
CA THR A 103 17.11 -0.67 -4.39
C THR A 103 15.71 -0.95 -4.94
N VAL A 104 14.67 -0.53 -4.22
CA VAL A 104 13.27 -0.71 -4.62
C VAL A 104 12.97 0.03 -5.93
N ARG A 105 13.34 1.32 -6.03
CA ARG A 105 13.18 2.10 -7.26
C ARG A 105 13.91 1.50 -8.45
N LYS A 106 15.11 0.97 -8.23
CA LYS A 106 15.86 0.28 -9.28
C LYS A 106 15.15 -0.99 -9.73
N ALA A 107 14.65 -1.80 -8.80
CA ALA A 107 13.91 -3.01 -9.11
C ALA A 107 12.64 -2.72 -9.91
N GLU A 108 11.85 -1.72 -9.51
CA GLU A 108 10.67 -1.25 -10.26
C GLU A 108 11.04 -0.78 -11.66
N LYS A 109 12.14 -0.03 -11.80
CA LYS A 109 12.61 0.41 -13.10
C LYS A 109 12.99 -0.77 -14.00
N ASP A 110 13.73 -1.75 -13.45
CA ASP A 110 14.15 -2.94 -14.20
C ASP A 110 12.91 -3.73 -14.71
N VAL A 111 11.85 -3.82 -13.90
CA VAL A 111 10.55 -4.42 -14.30
C VAL A 111 9.85 -3.57 -15.36
N GLY A 112 9.80 -2.25 -15.19
CA GLY A 112 9.22 -1.33 -16.18
C GLY A 112 9.91 -1.42 -17.54
N ASP A 113 11.24 -1.47 -17.57
CA ASP A 113 12.02 -1.64 -18.79
C ASP A 113 11.73 -3.02 -19.44
N ALA A 114 11.55 -4.07 -18.63
CA ALA A 114 11.17 -5.40 -19.12
C ALA A 114 9.75 -5.44 -19.71
N LEU A 115 8.79 -4.74 -19.10
CA LEU A 115 7.43 -4.60 -19.61
C LEU A 115 7.43 -3.91 -20.98
N LEU A 116 8.18 -2.81 -21.13
CA LEU A 116 8.32 -2.11 -22.41
C LEU A 116 8.93 -3.01 -23.49
N GLN A 117 9.92 -3.84 -23.14
CA GLN A 117 10.48 -4.83 -24.05
C GLN A 117 9.47 -5.92 -24.41
N TYR A 118 8.70 -6.40 -23.45
CA TYR A 118 7.61 -7.34 -23.70
C TYR A 118 6.59 -6.75 -24.67
N ASP A 119 6.15 -5.52 -24.45
CA ASP A 119 5.14 -4.83 -25.26
C ASP A 119 5.60 -4.62 -26.70
N SER A 120 6.84 -4.19 -26.89
CA SER A 120 7.45 -3.96 -28.21
C SER A 120 7.90 -5.24 -28.94
N SER A 121 8.01 -6.38 -28.25
CA SER A 121 8.50 -7.63 -28.85
C SER A 121 7.49 -8.28 -29.78
N ARG A 122 7.94 -8.67 -30.97
CA ARG A 122 7.20 -9.57 -31.89
C ARG A 122 7.16 -11.02 -31.39
N ARG A 123 8.10 -11.42 -30.53
CA ARG A 123 8.20 -12.76 -29.95
C ARG A 123 7.74 -12.73 -28.49
N LYS A 124 6.42 -12.67 -28.30
CA LYS A 124 5.79 -12.52 -26.97
C LYS A 124 6.16 -13.65 -26.00
N SER A 125 6.30 -14.89 -26.46
CA SER A 125 6.65 -16.02 -25.59
C SER A 125 8.04 -15.88 -24.96
N THR A 126 9.07 -15.55 -25.75
CA THR A 126 10.43 -15.33 -25.23
C THR A 126 10.48 -14.10 -24.32
N ALA A 127 9.86 -13.00 -24.72
CA ALA A 127 9.86 -11.78 -23.92
C ALA A 127 9.10 -11.96 -22.60
N ARG A 128 8.05 -12.79 -22.58
CA ARG A 128 7.33 -13.16 -21.35
C ARG A 128 8.23 -13.89 -20.37
N VAL A 129 9.01 -14.88 -20.82
CA VAL A 129 9.95 -15.60 -19.96
C VAL A 129 10.99 -14.65 -19.36
N THR A 130 11.48 -13.68 -20.14
CA THR A 130 12.40 -12.65 -19.66
C THR A 130 11.74 -11.74 -18.61
N LEU A 131 10.51 -11.29 -18.86
CA LEU A 131 9.74 -10.48 -17.93
C LEU A 131 9.53 -11.21 -16.59
N GLU A 132 9.02 -12.45 -16.63
CA GLU A 132 8.79 -13.27 -15.42
C GLU A 132 10.08 -13.47 -14.61
N ALA A 133 11.22 -13.65 -15.29
CA ALA A 133 12.52 -13.76 -14.63
C ALA A 133 13.00 -12.46 -13.98
N ILE A 134 12.70 -11.31 -14.59
CA ILE A 134 13.04 -9.99 -14.04
C ILE A 134 12.14 -9.65 -12.86
N GLU A 135 10.83 -9.91 -12.95
CA GLU A 135 9.87 -9.75 -11.85
C GLU A 135 10.28 -10.59 -10.63
N ALA A 136 10.56 -11.88 -10.82
CA ALA A 136 11.00 -12.76 -9.74
C ALA A 136 12.32 -12.28 -9.10
N ARG A 137 13.24 -11.74 -9.90
CA ARG A 137 14.51 -11.18 -9.40
C ARG A 137 14.30 -9.88 -8.65
N ALA A 138 13.42 -9.00 -9.12
CA ALA A 138 13.06 -7.75 -8.47
C ALA A 138 12.46 -8.04 -7.09
N GLU A 139 11.47 -8.92 -7.02
CA GLU A 139 10.84 -9.35 -5.76
C GLU A 139 11.89 -9.91 -4.79
N GLN A 140 12.75 -10.82 -5.24
CA GLN A 140 13.79 -11.39 -4.38
C GLN A 140 14.78 -10.33 -3.89
N THR A 141 15.11 -9.34 -4.72
CA THR A 141 16.03 -8.25 -4.37
C THR A 141 15.41 -7.36 -3.30
N ILE A 142 14.13 -7.00 -3.45
CA ILE A 142 13.39 -6.20 -2.46
C ILE A 142 13.28 -6.96 -1.13
N ARG A 143 12.88 -8.24 -1.15
CA ARG A 143 12.79 -9.08 0.06
C ARG A 143 14.13 -9.17 0.80
N ARG A 144 15.24 -9.33 0.07
CA ARG A 144 16.59 -9.35 0.67
C ARG A 144 16.97 -7.99 1.23
N ALA A 145 16.69 -6.89 0.53
CA ALA A 145 16.96 -5.54 1.01
C ALA A 145 16.18 -5.23 2.29
N LEU A 146 14.91 -5.62 2.36
CA LEU A 146 14.09 -5.52 3.57
C LEU A 146 14.71 -6.31 4.74
N ALA A 147 15.12 -7.56 4.50
CA ALA A 147 15.75 -8.41 5.52
C ALA A 147 17.12 -7.87 6.00
N GLN A 148 17.88 -7.21 5.12
CA GLN A 148 19.21 -6.65 5.40
C GLN A 148 19.18 -5.23 5.95
N SER A 149 18.13 -4.46 5.70
CA SER A 149 17.90 -3.18 6.37
C SER A 149 18.04 -3.42 7.88
N VAL A 150 18.58 -2.42 8.61
CA VAL A 150 18.97 -2.45 10.05
C VAL A 150 17.90 -3.06 11.00
N TRP A 151 16.72 -3.32 10.48
CA TRP A 151 15.47 -3.64 11.13
C TRP A 151 15.05 -5.11 10.99
N GLY A 152 15.67 -5.89 10.09
CA GLY A 152 15.52 -7.35 10.05
C GLY A 152 16.23 -8.08 11.20
N SER A 153 17.23 -7.44 11.82
CA SER A 153 17.98 -7.97 12.97
C SER A 153 17.28 -7.75 14.31
N ARG A 154 16.30 -6.84 14.37
CA ARG A 154 15.53 -6.57 15.57
C ARG A 154 14.08 -6.98 15.34
N LYS A 155 13.70 -8.12 15.94
CA LYS A 155 12.33 -8.36 16.42
C LYS A 155 11.97 -7.31 17.49
N THR A 156 12.09 -6.02 17.20
CA THR A 156 11.79 -4.97 18.15
C THR A 156 10.31 -4.70 18.13
N SER A 157 9.65 -5.08 19.23
CA SER A 157 8.68 -4.19 19.86
C SER A 157 9.22 -2.76 19.77
N PHE A 158 8.52 -1.92 19.02
CA PHE A 158 8.85 -0.50 18.92
C PHE A 158 8.79 0.13 20.33
N PRO A 159 9.86 0.78 20.82
CA PRO A 159 9.74 1.68 21.95
C PRO A 159 9.15 3.00 21.41
N TRP A 160 7.91 3.24 21.82
CA TRP A 160 7.10 4.45 21.68
C TRP A 160 7.86 5.76 21.40
N PHE A 161 7.46 6.45 20.33
CA PHE A 161 7.54 7.92 20.25
C PHE A 161 6.14 8.46 20.54
N TYR A 162 5.90 8.87 21.79
CA TYR A 162 4.85 9.84 22.08
C TYR A 162 5.34 11.22 21.62
N PRO A 163 4.47 11.99 20.96
CA PRO A 163 4.13 13.27 21.59
C PRO A 163 2.61 13.45 21.54
N TYR A 164 1.94 13.06 22.62
CA TYR A 164 0.65 13.65 22.94
C TYR A 164 0.93 14.72 23.99
N ASP A 165 1.30 15.90 23.54
CA ASP A 165 1.43 17.08 24.39
C ASP A 165 0.02 17.64 24.60
N ALA A 166 -0.74 17.00 25.49
CA ALA A 166 -2.02 17.50 25.97
C ALA A 166 -1.78 18.50 27.11
N ARG A 167 -1.19 19.65 26.79
CA ARG A 167 -1.23 20.85 27.65
C ARG A 167 -1.14 22.11 26.80
N THR A 168 -2.31 22.69 26.50
CA THR A 168 -2.57 24.13 26.59
C THR A 168 -4.02 24.38 26.20
N GLU A 169 -4.90 24.34 27.20
CA GLU A 169 -5.98 25.29 27.45
C GLU A 169 -6.43 25.14 28.90
#